data_AF-A0A9D9TPW0-F1
#
_entry.id   AF-A0A9D9TPW0-F1
#
_cell.length_a   1.000
_cell.length_b   1.000
_cell.length_c   1.000
_cell.angle_alpha   90.00
_cell.angle_beta   90.00
_cell.angle_gamma   90.00
#
_symmetry.space_group_name_H-M   'P 1'
#
loop_
_entity.id
_entity.type
_entity.pdbx_description
1 polymer ?
#
loop_
_entity_poly.entity_id
_entity_poly.type
_entity_poly.pdbx_seq_one_letter_code
_entity_poly.pdbx_strand_id
1 'polypeptide(L)'
;MNPKSSLISLLLCLASLFSRANTPQNDQLAIDRISFVFNLKKQIASNGWKRFSLKKYEVPLIYYTDSSTYVANPTTKFLSIFDAKNIYSTQELNIFKINHLIDSIPFHMETAIVNSSEPNIYNHQSPFMQCSSVEIVKQKIPDLKNTEEWITMIIHEYFHGFQLKHKKFSNFTMNNIFTFRRDSLTNLYKKYDWFKKSVDLENEYLLQIIQEKDTNKIDSLVQHFFIERNARRLKTKEVVNLDLELYEKYYETIEGTARYTEYGFYKTFSEMPQNAAYLPNDTYFQSFKNYQNYQINKDKWLYMTNKTSYLYAIGFNMARAMDKLNIDFKNVLFANETLTLEDIFKSK
;
A
#
# COMPACT_ATOMS: atom_id res chain seq x y z
N MET A 1 -24.34 27.05 -11.03
CA MET A 1 -24.71 25.98 -10.07
C MET A 1 -23.80 26.10 -8.86
N ASN A 2 -24.39 26.25 -7.67
CA ASN A 2 -23.69 26.61 -6.44
C ASN A 2 -22.78 25.46 -5.92
N PRO A 3 -21.52 25.71 -5.54
CA PRO A 3 -20.58 24.69 -5.03
C PRO A 3 -20.82 24.32 -3.54
N LYS A 4 -21.92 24.78 -2.93
CA LYS A 4 -22.20 24.58 -1.50
C LYS A 4 -23.01 23.33 -1.16
N SER A 5 -23.51 22.56 -2.15
CA SER A 5 -24.34 21.37 -1.90
C SER A 5 -23.54 20.07 -1.70
N SER A 6 -22.22 20.06 -1.94
CA SER A 6 -21.38 18.85 -1.77
C SER A 6 -20.93 18.61 -0.32
N LEU A 7 -20.89 19.64 0.53
CA LEU A 7 -20.39 19.51 1.91
C LEU A 7 -21.42 18.92 2.89
N ILE A 8 -22.72 19.04 2.61
CA ILE A 8 -23.78 18.65 3.57
C ILE A 8 -24.00 17.13 3.57
N SER A 9 -23.67 16.43 2.49
CA SER A 9 -23.70 14.96 2.45
C SER A 9 -22.52 14.29 3.17
N LEU A 10 -21.50 15.06 3.60
CA LEU A 10 -20.28 14.54 4.23
C LEU A 10 -20.41 14.32 5.75
N LEU A 11 -21.43 14.89 6.39
CA LEU A 11 -21.63 14.83 7.85
C LEU A 11 -22.69 13.80 8.31
N LEU A 12 -23.52 13.28 7.41
CA LEU A 12 -24.67 12.44 7.74
C LEU A 12 -24.46 10.93 7.54
N CYS A 13 -23.35 10.50 6.92
CA CYS A 13 -23.07 9.06 6.71
C CYS A 13 -22.22 8.41 7.81
N LEU A 14 -21.84 9.12 8.88
CA LEU A 14 -21.07 8.55 10.00
C LEU A 14 -21.91 8.34 11.28
N ALA A 15 -23.21 8.62 11.25
CA ALA A 15 -24.09 8.55 12.42
C ALA A 15 -25.07 7.36 12.43
N SER A 16 -25.07 6.49 11.41
CA SER A 16 -25.99 5.35 11.34
C SER A 16 -25.24 4.01 11.40
N LEU A 17 -25.72 3.16 12.33
CA LEU A 17 -25.37 1.74 12.58
C LEU A 17 -24.40 1.48 13.76
N PHE A 18 -24.85 1.80 14.98
CA PHE A 18 -24.46 1.02 16.15
C PHE A 18 -25.65 0.16 16.59
N SER A 19 -25.81 -1.02 15.99
CA SER A 19 -26.47 -2.12 16.69
C SER A 19 -25.50 -2.61 17.77
N ARG A 20 -25.60 -2.04 18.97
CA ARG A 20 -24.85 -2.52 20.14
C ARG A 20 -25.38 -3.90 20.53
N ALA A 21 -24.78 -4.95 19.98
CA ALA A 21 -24.52 -6.12 20.81
C ALA A 21 -23.66 -5.65 21.99
N ASN A 22 -23.81 -6.26 23.17
CA ASN A 22 -22.97 -5.98 24.34
C ASN A 22 -21.53 -6.44 24.06
N THR A 23 -20.81 -5.69 23.24
CA THR A 23 -19.41 -5.94 22.92
C THR A 23 -18.59 -5.50 24.14
N PRO A 24 -17.75 -6.37 24.72
CA PRO A 24 -16.87 -6.00 25.81
C PRO A 24 -16.06 -4.76 25.44
N GLN A 25 -15.85 -3.84 26.40
CA GLN A 25 -15.12 -2.60 26.18
C GLN A 25 -13.72 -2.82 25.56
N ASN A 26 -13.11 -3.97 25.82
CA ASN A 26 -11.82 -4.38 25.27
C ASN A 26 -11.82 -4.64 23.75
N ASP A 27 -12.98 -4.98 23.17
CA ASP A 27 -13.08 -5.32 21.75
C ASP A 27 -13.44 -4.08 20.90
N GLN A 28 -14.05 -3.07 21.53
CA GLN A 28 -14.54 -1.87 20.84
C GLN A 28 -13.41 -1.11 20.13
N LEU A 29 -12.23 -0.98 20.75
CA LEU A 29 -11.11 -0.27 20.14
C LEU A 29 -10.61 -0.97 18.86
N ALA A 30 -10.56 -2.30 18.85
CA ALA A 30 -10.20 -3.08 17.67
C ALA A 30 -11.25 -2.89 16.56
N ILE A 31 -12.54 -2.97 16.91
CA ILE A 31 -13.65 -2.72 15.98
C ILE A 31 -13.56 -1.32 15.38
N ASP A 32 -13.34 -0.29 16.20
CA ASP A 32 -13.27 1.11 15.79
C ASP A 32 -12.12 1.32 14.79
N ARG A 33 -10.91 0.84 15.12
CA ARG A 33 -9.74 0.95 14.24
C ARG A 33 -9.93 0.21 12.93
N ILE A 34 -10.44 -1.03 12.96
CA ILE A 34 -10.71 -1.81 11.75
C ILE A 34 -11.77 -1.11 10.89
N SER A 35 -12.86 -0.66 11.49
CA SER A 35 -13.93 0.07 10.77
C SER A 35 -13.39 1.35 10.15
N PHE A 36 -12.50 2.05 10.85
CA PHE A 36 -11.88 3.26 10.36
C PHE A 36 -11.02 3.01 9.10
N VAL A 37 -10.19 1.95 9.09
CA VAL A 37 -9.42 1.53 7.91
C VAL A 37 -10.32 1.27 6.70
N PHE A 38 -11.41 0.53 6.88
CA PHE A 38 -12.35 0.21 5.80
C PHE A 38 -13.08 1.45 5.27
N ASN A 39 -13.44 2.40 6.15
CA ASN A 39 -14.06 3.65 5.76
C ASN A 39 -13.10 4.54 4.96
N LEU A 40 -11.83 4.61 5.34
CA LEU A 40 -10.83 5.39 4.61
C LEU A 40 -10.57 4.84 3.19
N LYS A 41 -10.51 3.52 3.01
CA LYS A 41 -10.30 2.88 1.70
C LYS A 41 -11.29 3.39 0.64
N LYS A 42 -12.54 3.62 1.02
CA LYS A 42 -13.57 4.17 0.12
C LYS A 42 -13.26 5.60 -0.33
N GLN A 43 -12.72 6.44 0.55
CA GLN A 43 -12.37 7.83 0.26
C GLN A 43 -11.19 7.93 -0.72
N ILE A 44 -10.29 6.95 -0.78
CA ILE A 44 -9.16 6.96 -1.71
C ILE A 44 -9.53 6.44 -3.09
N ALA A 45 -10.48 5.52 -3.19
CA ALA A 45 -10.95 5.08 -4.49
C ALA A 45 -11.52 6.25 -5.31
N SER A 46 -12.11 7.26 -4.66
CA SER A 46 -12.52 8.50 -5.33
C SER A 46 -11.37 9.39 -5.80
N ASN A 47 -10.18 9.27 -5.21
CA ASN A 47 -9.04 10.17 -5.42
C ASN A 47 -7.94 9.62 -6.36
N GLY A 48 -8.11 8.43 -6.95
CA GLY A 48 -7.20 7.98 -8.01
C GLY A 48 -7.33 6.51 -8.41
N TRP A 49 -7.51 5.60 -7.45
CA TRP A 49 -7.60 4.15 -7.73
C TRP A 49 -9.05 3.66 -7.62
N LYS A 50 -9.90 4.03 -8.57
CA LYS A 50 -11.36 3.72 -8.54
C LYS A 50 -11.67 2.25 -8.29
N ARG A 51 -10.84 1.34 -8.78
CA ARG A 51 -11.02 -0.11 -8.60
C ARG A 51 -10.67 -0.61 -7.20
N PHE A 52 -9.92 0.16 -6.40
CA PHE A 52 -9.43 -0.27 -5.08
C PHE A 52 -10.55 -0.52 -4.05
N SER A 53 -11.67 0.20 -4.15
CA SER A 53 -12.83 0.00 -3.27
C SER A 53 -13.77 -1.12 -3.74
N LEU A 54 -13.55 -1.72 -4.91
CA LEU A 54 -14.45 -2.75 -5.43
C LEU A 54 -14.33 -4.03 -4.60
N LYS A 55 -15.49 -4.56 -4.18
CA LYS A 55 -15.60 -5.77 -3.35
C LYS A 55 -14.83 -6.97 -3.90
N LYS A 56 -14.75 -7.16 -5.23
CA LYS A 56 -13.98 -8.26 -5.84
C LYS A 56 -12.47 -8.22 -5.55
N TYR A 57 -11.92 -7.05 -5.25
CA TYR A 57 -10.50 -6.86 -4.93
C TYR A 57 -10.26 -6.65 -3.44
N GLU A 58 -11.28 -6.85 -2.62
CA GLU A 58 -11.15 -6.83 -1.17
C GLU A 58 -10.40 -8.06 -0.66
N VAL A 59 -9.53 -7.82 0.32
CA VAL A 59 -8.84 -8.87 1.07
C VAL A 59 -9.30 -8.84 2.52
N PRO A 60 -9.40 -9.99 3.20
CA PRO A 60 -9.63 -9.99 4.63
C PRO A 60 -8.48 -9.29 5.36
N LEU A 61 -8.79 -8.64 6.49
CA LEU A 61 -7.81 -8.02 7.38
C LEU A 61 -7.72 -8.84 8.66
N ILE A 62 -6.52 -9.32 9.00
CA ILE A 62 -6.21 -9.92 10.29
C ILE A 62 -5.51 -8.87 11.14
N TYR A 63 -6.11 -8.54 12.29
CA TYR A 63 -5.62 -7.56 13.24
C TYR A 63 -5.24 -8.27 14.55
N TYR A 64 -3.97 -8.18 14.92
CA TYR A 64 -3.41 -8.85 16.11
C TYR A 64 -3.30 -7.87 17.27
N THR A 65 -3.80 -8.25 18.44
CA THR A 65 -3.46 -7.61 19.72
C THR A 65 -2.42 -8.46 20.45
N ASP A 66 -2.16 -8.15 21.71
CA ASP A 66 -1.29 -8.94 22.59
C ASP A 66 -1.83 -10.34 22.91
N SER A 67 -3.13 -10.57 22.73
CA SER A 67 -3.83 -11.73 23.30
C SER A 67 -4.97 -12.25 22.43
N SER A 68 -5.37 -11.54 21.38
CA SER A 68 -6.50 -11.93 20.53
C SER A 68 -6.25 -11.57 19.08
N THR A 69 -6.90 -12.32 18.19
CA THR A 69 -6.92 -12.04 16.75
C THR A 69 -8.31 -11.62 16.32
N TYR A 70 -8.39 -10.53 15.57
CA TYR A 70 -9.60 -10.02 14.96
C TYR A 70 -9.51 -10.16 13.45
N VAL A 71 -10.59 -10.58 12.80
CA VAL A 71 -10.59 -10.80 11.35
C VAL A 71 -11.78 -10.13 10.71
N ALA A 72 -11.50 -9.16 9.84
CA ALA A 72 -12.50 -8.47 9.05
C ALA A 72 -12.75 -9.20 7.74
N ASN A 73 -14.02 -9.45 7.42
CA ASN A 73 -14.50 -10.11 6.22
C ASN A 73 -13.73 -11.41 5.89
N PRO A 74 -13.64 -12.38 6.84
CA PRO A 74 -12.93 -13.64 6.62
C PRO A 74 -13.53 -14.44 5.47
N THR A 75 -12.71 -15.28 4.83
CA THR A 75 -13.19 -16.26 3.86
C THR A 75 -13.85 -17.45 4.56
N THR A 76 -14.72 -18.18 3.85
CA THR A 76 -15.31 -19.43 4.36
C THR A 76 -14.23 -20.44 4.79
N LYS A 77 -13.13 -20.51 4.03
CA LYS A 77 -11.99 -21.36 4.35
C LYS A 77 -11.33 -20.96 5.68
N PHE A 78 -11.17 -19.67 5.94
CA PHE A 78 -10.64 -19.20 7.22
C PHE A 78 -11.55 -19.63 8.38
N LEU A 79 -12.87 -19.43 8.23
CA LEU A 79 -13.86 -19.81 9.24
C LEU A 79 -13.98 -21.33 9.47
N SER A 80 -13.58 -22.16 8.50
CA SER A 80 -13.53 -23.62 8.71
C SER A 80 -12.30 -24.10 9.49
N ILE A 81 -11.27 -23.26 9.62
CA ILE A 81 -10.01 -23.60 10.28
C ILE A 81 -9.99 -23.09 11.72
N PHE A 82 -10.53 -21.88 11.93
CA PHE A 82 -10.49 -21.21 13.23
C PHE A 82 -11.88 -21.06 13.83
N ASP A 83 -12.00 -21.33 15.13
CA ASP A 83 -13.21 -21.03 15.92
C ASP A 83 -13.32 -19.53 16.16
N ALA A 84 -13.80 -18.81 15.15
CA ALA A 84 -13.95 -17.36 15.16
C ALA A 84 -15.41 -16.97 15.40
N LYS A 85 -15.65 -16.10 16.38
CA LYS A 85 -16.99 -15.61 16.75
C LYS A 85 -17.26 -14.26 16.13
N ASN A 86 -18.38 -14.08 15.45
CA ASN A 86 -18.79 -12.76 14.95
C ASN A 86 -19.10 -11.83 16.14
N ILE A 87 -18.45 -10.67 16.19
CA ILE A 87 -18.62 -9.68 17.27
C ILE A 87 -19.12 -8.33 16.75
N TYR A 88 -19.14 -8.14 15.43
CA TYR A 88 -19.61 -6.92 14.79
C TYR A 88 -20.01 -7.20 13.34
N SER A 89 -21.13 -6.63 12.91
CA SER A 89 -21.65 -6.81 11.55
C SER A 89 -22.34 -5.54 11.06
N THR A 90 -22.01 -5.13 9.83
CA THR A 90 -22.74 -4.16 9.02
C THR A 90 -22.99 -4.76 7.63
N GLN A 91 -23.61 -3.99 6.73
CA GLN A 91 -23.79 -4.43 5.34
C GLN A 91 -22.47 -4.73 4.61
N GLU A 92 -21.37 -4.09 5.01
CA GLU A 92 -20.10 -4.12 4.28
C GLU A 92 -18.93 -4.68 5.09
N LEU A 93 -19.08 -4.78 6.42
CA LEU A 93 -18.01 -5.18 7.32
C LEU A 93 -18.53 -6.16 8.36
N ASN A 94 -17.93 -7.34 8.40
CA ASN A 94 -18.12 -8.33 9.45
C ASN A 94 -16.79 -8.53 10.16
N ILE A 95 -16.75 -8.42 11.49
CA ILE A 95 -15.54 -8.65 12.28
C ILE A 95 -15.77 -9.85 13.19
N PHE A 96 -14.86 -10.79 13.10
CA PHE A 96 -14.81 -11.99 13.93
C PHE A 96 -13.64 -11.90 14.90
N LYS A 97 -13.78 -12.53 16.07
CA LYS A 97 -12.75 -12.62 17.10
C LYS A 97 -12.37 -14.06 17.37
N ILE A 98 -11.07 -14.27 17.56
CA ILE A 98 -10.46 -15.48 18.09
C ILE A 98 -9.77 -15.07 19.39
N ASN A 99 -10.09 -15.75 20.49
CA ASN A 99 -9.62 -15.41 21.85
C ASN A 99 -8.15 -15.81 22.14
N HIS A 100 -7.36 -16.03 21.08
CA HIS A 100 -5.93 -16.33 21.12
C HIS A 100 -5.30 -15.86 19.80
N LEU A 101 -3.97 -15.75 19.79
CA LEU A 101 -3.20 -15.47 18.57
C LEU A 101 -3.18 -16.70 17.66
N ILE A 102 -3.43 -16.51 16.37
CA ILE A 102 -3.47 -17.61 15.39
C ILE A 102 -2.08 -18.11 14.96
N ASP A 103 -1.02 -17.40 15.35
CA ASP A 103 0.37 -17.83 15.21
C ASP A 103 1.24 -17.22 16.33
N SER A 104 2.55 -17.48 16.28
CA SER A 104 3.54 -17.06 17.29
C SER A 104 4.44 -15.91 16.83
N ILE A 105 4.16 -15.31 15.67
CA ILE A 105 4.97 -14.24 15.10
C ILE A 105 4.68 -12.96 15.92
N PRO A 106 5.72 -12.30 16.46
CA PRO A 106 5.53 -11.19 17.39
C PRO A 106 5.12 -9.87 16.74
N PHE A 107 5.10 -9.80 15.41
CA PHE A 107 4.84 -8.58 14.65
C PHE A 107 4.36 -8.91 13.24
N HIS A 108 3.27 -8.26 12.84
CA HIS A 108 2.70 -8.32 11.50
C HIS A 108 2.52 -6.91 10.93
N MET A 109 2.96 -6.73 9.70
CA MET A 109 2.61 -5.62 8.82
C MET A 109 2.92 -6.06 7.39
N GLU A 110 2.06 -6.93 6.85
CA GLU A 110 2.26 -7.51 5.53
C GLU A 110 0.95 -7.94 4.87
N THR A 111 0.91 -7.95 3.54
CA THR A 111 -0.01 -8.84 2.84
C THR A 111 0.60 -10.25 2.72
N ALA A 112 0.04 -11.18 3.49
CA ALA A 112 0.44 -12.58 3.49
C ALA A 112 -0.30 -13.39 2.42
N ILE A 113 0.46 -14.15 1.63
CA ILE A 113 -0.04 -15.13 0.67
C ILE A 113 0.98 -16.26 0.56
N VAL A 114 0.52 -17.51 0.50
CA VAL A 114 1.43 -18.66 0.34
C VAL A 114 1.05 -19.51 -0.87
N ASN A 115 2.06 -20.11 -1.47
CA ASN A 115 1.88 -21.16 -2.48
C ASN A 115 2.35 -22.50 -1.89
N SER A 116 1.54 -23.05 -0.99
CA SER A 116 1.79 -24.33 -0.32
C SER A 116 1.10 -25.47 -1.05
N SER A 117 1.68 -26.67 -1.00
CA SER A 117 1.00 -27.91 -1.39
C SER A 117 -0.09 -28.32 -0.40
N GLU A 118 -0.14 -27.71 0.79
CA GLU A 118 -1.15 -27.98 1.82
C GLU A 118 -2.40 -27.13 1.60
N PRO A 119 -3.51 -27.71 1.14
CA PRO A 119 -4.71 -26.95 0.78
C PRO A 119 -5.42 -26.36 2.00
N ASN A 120 -5.07 -26.78 3.22
CA ASN A 120 -5.73 -26.35 4.46
C ASN A 120 -5.13 -25.07 5.07
N ILE A 121 -4.11 -24.45 4.45
CA ILE A 121 -3.59 -23.17 4.93
C ILE A 121 -4.52 -22.03 4.46
N TYR A 122 -5.02 -21.22 5.38
CA TYR A 122 -6.06 -20.21 5.12
C TYR A 122 -5.69 -19.19 4.02
N ASN A 123 -4.42 -18.81 3.92
CA ASN A 123 -3.88 -17.84 2.94
C ASN A 123 -3.21 -18.51 1.72
N HIS A 124 -3.45 -19.80 1.48
CA HIS A 124 -2.99 -20.44 0.25
C HIS A 124 -3.69 -19.84 -0.98
N GLN A 125 -2.90 -19.21 -1.86
CA GLN A 125 -3.37 -18.50 -3.06
C GLN A 125 -4.49 -17.47 -2.82
N SER A 126 -4.63 -17.02 -1.57
CA SER A 126 -5.64 -16.07 -1.13
C SER A 126 -4.94 -15.05 -0.25
N PRO A 127 -4.73 -13.81 -0.71
CA PRO A 127 -4.03 -12.80 0.08
C PRO A 127 -4.87 -12.36 1.29
N PHE A 128 -4.20 -12.21 2.43
CA PHE A 128 -4.73 -11.63 3.66
C PHE A 128 -3.84 -10.45 4.06
N MET A 129 -4.43 -9.29 4.31
CA MET A 129 -3.71 -8.21 4.96
C MET A 129 -3.58 -8.54 6.46
N GLN A 130 -2.37 -8.49 7.00
CA GLN A 130 -2.07 -8.74 8.41
C GLN A 130 -1.42 -7.52 9.04
N CYS A 131 -1.97 -7.05 10.16
CA CYS A 131 -1.33 -6.01 10.96
C CYS A 131 -1.43 -6.29 12.45
N SER A 132 -0.36 -5.97 13.17
CA SER A 132 -0.43 -5.80 14.62
C SER A 132 -1.04 -4.46 14.98
N SER A 133 -1.60 -4.38 16.19
CA SER A 133 -2.13 -3.16 16.78
C SER A 133 -1.06 -2.07 16.86
N VAL A 134 -1.49 -0.80 16.87
CA VAL A 134 -0.57 0.35 16.98
C VAL A 134 0.34 0.24 18.20
N GLU A 135 -0.14 -0.36 19.30
CA GLU A 135 0.65 -0.61 20.51
C GLU A 135 1.84 -1.55 20.22
N ILE A 136 1.60 -2.66 19.53
CA ILE A 136 2.65 -3.62 19.16
C ILE A 136 3.60 -2.99 18.13
N VAL A 137 3.06 -2.29 17.13
CA VAL A 137 3.90 -1.63 16.11
C VAL A 137 4.82 -0.61 16.77
N LYS A 138 4.33 0.20 17.72
CA LYS A 138 5.14 1.19 18.43
C LYS A 138 6.27 0.58 19.26
N GLN A 139 6.10 -0.64 19.77
CA GLN A 139 7.17 -1.38 20.46
C GLN A 139 8.27 -1.82 19.49
N LYS A 140 7.94 -2.11 18.23
CA LYS A 140 8.89 -2.58 17.20
C LYS A 140 9.48 -1.45 16.36
N ILE A 141 8.74 -0.36 16.19
CA ILE A 141 9.10 0.83 15.42
C ILE A 141 8.89 2.03 16.35
N PRO A 142 9.87 2.36 17.21
CA PRO A 142 9.72 3.43 18.21
C PRO A 142 9.46 4.82 17.61
N ASP A 143 9.86 5.02 16.35
CA ASP A 143 9.66 6.28 15.61
C ASP A 143 8.21 6.47 15.13
N LEU A 144 7.34 5.46 15.27
CA LEU A 144 5.92 5.56 14.95
C LEU A 144 5.23 6.59 15.85
N LYS A 145 4.70 7.65 15.24
CA LYS A 145 4.18 8.80 15.98
C LYS A 145 2.79 8.56 16.53
N ASN A 146 1.88 8.09 15.68
CA ASN A 146 0.44 8.07 15.97
C ASN A 146 -0.31 7.00 15.16
N THR A 147 -1.61 6.84 15.45
CA THR A 147 -2.50 5.89 14.76
C THR A 147 -2.59 6.20 13.27
N GLU A 148 -2.53 7.47 12.87
CA GLU A 148 -2.63 7.88 11.47
C GLU A 148 -1.45 7.36 10.62
N GLU A 149 -0.23 7.42 11.15
CA GLU A 149 0.97 6.83 10.51
C GLU A 149 0.88 5.30 10.46
N TRP A 150 0.36 4.67 11.52
CA TRP A 150 0.08 3.23 11.52
C TRP A 150 -0.93 2.83 10.46
N ILE A 151 -1.98 3.62 10.27
CA ILE A 151 -2.99 3.38 9.21
C ILE A 151 -2.35 3.47 7.82
N THR A 152 -1.40 4.39 7.59
CA THR A 152 -0.79 4.51 6.26
C THR A 152 0.06 3.28 5.93
N MET A 153 0.71 2.68 6.92
CA MET A 153 1.37 1.39 6.79
C MET A 153 0.38 0.27 6.45
N ILE A 154 -0.76 0.19 7.16
CA ILE A 154 -1.79 -0.83 6.86
C ILE A 154 -2.26 -0.71 5.42
N ILE A 155 -2.52 0.51 4.97
CA ILE A 155 -3.02 0.77 3.63
C ILE A 155 -2.01 0.41 2.56
N HIS A 156 -0.73 0.71 2.77
CA HIS A 156 0.36 0.30 1.90
C HIS A 156 0.29 -1.21 1.66
N GLU A 157 0.24 -1.97 2.75
CA GLU A 157 0.15 -3.42 2.69
C GLU A 157 -1.18 -3.90 2.11
N TYR A 158 -2.31 -3.28 2.49
CA TYR A 158 -3.63 -3.60 1.95
C TYR A 158 -3.68 -3.40 0.43
N PHE A 159 -2.95 -2.42 -0.10
CA PHE A 159 -2.82 -2.21 -1.54
C PHE A 159 -2.08 -3.36 -2.24
N HIS A 160 -1.11 -4.00 -1.59
CA HIS A 160 -0.54 -5.26 -2.08
C HIS A 160 -1.60 -6.36 -2.18
N GLY A 161 -2.52 -6.43 -1.22
CA GLY A 161 -3.72 -7.27 -1.31
C GLY A 161 -4.52 -7.01 -2.58
N PHE A 162 -4.82 -5.74 -2.88
CA PHE A 162 -5.51 -5.36 -4.13
C PHE A 162 -4.73 -5.79 -5.38
N GLN A 163 -3.42 -5.58 -5.43
CA GLN A 163 -2.56 -6.00 -6.54
C GLN A 163 -2.65 -7.53 -6.73
N LEU A 164 -2.52 -8.30 -5.66
CA LEU A 164 -2.54 -9.78 -5.67
C LEU A 164 -3.94 -10.38 -5.89
N LYS A 165 -5.02 -9.62 -5.72
CA LYS A 165 -6.37 -10.08 -6.10
C LYS A 165 -6.57 -10.14 -7.61
N HIS A 166 -5.65 -9.59 -8.41
CA HIS A 166 -5.63 -9.79 -9.85
C HIS A 166 -4.95 -11.13 -10.17
N LYS A 167 -5.76 -12.19 -10.37
CA LYS A 167 -5.28 -13.58 -10.51
C LYS A 167 -4.09 -13.76 -11.46
N LYS A 168 -4.11 -13.09 -12.61
CA LYS A 168 -3.04 -13.15 -13.61
C LYS A 168 -1.73 -12.55 -13.09
N PHE A 169 -1.80 -11.38 -12.44
CA PHE A 169 -0.65 -10.76 -11.77
C PHE A 169 -0.13 -11.59 -10.59
N SER A 170 -1.03 -12.18 -9.79
CA SER A 170 -0.66 -13.10 -8.70
C SER A 170 0.05 -14.35 -9.22
N ASN A 171 -0.46 -14.97 -10.27
CA ASN A 171 0.16 -16.14 -10.90
C ASN A 171 1.55 -15.79 -11.44
N PHE A 172 1.69 -14.64 -12.11
CA PHE A 172 2.98 -14.16 -12.58
C PHE A 172 3.98 -13.98 -11.43
N THR A 173 3.53 -13.38 -10.32
CA THR A 173 4.34 -13.21 -9.10
C THR A 173 4.83 -14.56 -8.57
N MET A 174 3.91 -15.51 -8.37
CA MET A 174 4.23 -16.83 -7.80
C MET A 174 5.18 -17.63 -8.69
N ASN A 175 5.03 -17.55 -10.01
CA ASN A 175 5.79 -18.39 -10.94
C ASN A 175 7.15 -17.81 -11.32
N ASN A 176 7.32 -16.47 -11.28
CA ASN A 176 8.51 -15.81 -11.85
C ASN A 176 9.32 -15.00 -10.83
N ILE A 177 8.68 -14.52 -9.75
CA ILE A 177 9.30 -13.57 -8.82
C ILE A 177 9.58 -14.20 -7.47
N PHE A 178 8.71 -15.07 -6.97
CA PHE A 178 8.72 -15.56 -5.58
C PHE A 178 10.05 -16.19 -5.13
N THR A 179 10.85 -16.73 -6.05
CA THR A 179 12.17 -17.33 -5.78
C THR A 179 13.30 -16.30 -5.69
N PHE A 180 13.08 -15.07 -6.15
CA PHE A 180 14.09 -14.01 -6.12
C PHE A 180 13.91 -13.12 -4.89
N ARG A 181 14.99 -12.90 -4.16
CA ARG A 181 14.99 -12.03 -2.97
C ARG A 181 15.15 -10.57 -3.36
N ARG A 182 14.18 -9.73 -3.01
CA ARG A 182 14.25 -8.26 -3.13
C ARG A 182 15.55 -7.66 -2.57
N ASP A 183 16.09 -8.22 -1.48
CA ASP A 183 17.34 -7.77 -0.85
C ASP A 183 18.54 -7.81 -1.81
N SER A 184 18.52 -8.72 -2.81
CA SER A 184 19.56 -8.79 -3.83
C SER A 184 19.69 -7.46 -4.60
N LEU A 185 18.56 -6.82 -4.94
CA LEU A 185 18.55 -5.51 -5.60
C LEU A 185 19.06 -4.40 -4.69
N THR A 186 18.62 -4.40 -3.43
CA THR A 186 19.09 -3.44 -2.43
C THR A 186 20.60 -3.56 -2.21
N ASN A 187 21.13 -4.78 -2.24
CA ASN A 187 22.55 -5.04 -2.10
C ASN A 187 23.35 -4.55 -3.32
N LEU A 188 22.82 -4.65 -4.55
CA LEU A 188 23.46 -4.04 -5.72
C LEU A 188 23.64 -2.53 -5.57
N TYR A 189 22.57 -1.85 -5.14
CA TYR A 189 22.57 -0.40 -4.89
C TYR A 189 23.59 0.01 -3.81
N LYS A 190 23.76 -0.82 -2.76
CA LYS A 190 24.74 -0.55 -1.70
C LYS A 190 26.18 -0.90 -2.07
N LYS A 191 26.38 -1.96 -2.87
CA LYS A 191 27.69 -2.55 -3.13
C LYS A 191 28.45 -1.87 -4.28
N TYR A 192 27.75 -1.45 -5.33
CA TYR A 192 28.37 -0.96 -6.55
C TYR A 192 28.11 0.54 -6.76
N ASP A 193 29.14 1.36 -6.62
CA ASP A 193 29.02 2.82 -6.80
C ASP A 193 28.47 3.22 -8.16
N TRP A 194 28.86 2.52 -9.22
CA TRP A 194 28.35 2.79 -10.57
C TRP A 194 26.86 2.48 -10.68
N PHE A 195 26.37 1.47 -9.95
CA PHE A 195 24.96 1.12 -9.93
C PHE A 195 24.18 2.19 -9.19
N LYS A 196 24.67 2.58 -8.00
CA LYS A 196 24.08 3.64 -7.19
C LYS A 196 23.96 4.96 -7.96
N LYS A 197 25.06 5.43 -8.54
CA LYS A 197 25.10 6.70 -9.29
C LYS A 197 24.11 6.71 -10.44
N SER A 198 24.03 5.60 -11.16
CA SER A 198 23.10 5.44 -12.29
C SER A 198 21.64 5.43 -11.84
N VAL A 199 21.29 4.70 -10.78
CA VAL A 199 19.94 4.74 -10.18
C VAL A 199 19.57 6.13 -9.65
N ASP A 200 20.50 6.83 -9.03
CA ASP A 200 20.26 8.19 -8.54
C ASP A 200 20.00 9.15 -9.71
N LEU A 201 20.75 9.01 -10.82
CA LEU A 201 20.55 9.79 -12.04
C LEU A 201 19.21 9.48 -12.72
N GLU A 202 18.79 8.21 -12.77
CA GLU A 202 17.43 7.82 -13.21
C GLU A 202 16.36 8.57 -12.39
N ASN A 203 16.52 8.61 -11.07
CA ASN A 203 15.59 9.30 -10.19
C ASN A 203 15.58 10.83 -10.43
N GLU A 204 16.74 11.42 -10.70
CA GLU A 204 16.85 12.84 -11.05
C GLU A 204 16.09 13.18 -12.33
N TYR A 205 16.16 12.33 -13.37
CA TYR A 205 15.37 12.52 -14.59
C TYR A 205 13.87 12.47 -14.29
N LEU A 206 13.39 11.50 -13.49
CA LEU A 206 11.98 11.44 -13.08
C LEU A 206 11.54 12.70 -12.33
N LEU A 207 12.35 13.19 -11.40
CA LEU A 207 12.06 14.42 -10.65
C LEU A 207 12.01 15.65 -11.55
N GLN A 208 12.90 15.74 -12.55
CA GLN A 208 12.88 16.79 -13.55
C GLN A 208 11.62 16.71 -14.43
N ILE A 209 11.22 15.51 -14.87
CA ILE A 209 10.00 15.29 -15.66
C ILE A 209 8.75 15.80 -14.93
N ILE A 210 8.68 15.57 -13.61
CA ILE A 210 7.56 16.01 -12.76
C ILE A 210 7.47 17.54 -12.67
N GLN A 211 8.61 18.25 -12.73
CA GLN A 211 8.66 19.71 -12.59
C GLN A 211 8.61 20.46 -13.93
N GLU A 212 9.03 19.81 -15.02
CA GLU A 212 9.16 20.42 -16.34
C GLU A 212 7.80 20.69 -17.00
N LYS A 213 7.69 21.82 -17.70
CA LYS A 213 6.49 22.22 -18.46
C LYS A 213 6.67 22.08 -19.96
N ASP A 214 7.90 22.17 -20.46
CA ASP A 214 8.21 22.01 -21.89
C ASP A 214 8.13 20.54 -22.33
N THR A 215 7.22 20.24 -23.26
CA THR A 215 7.00 18.90 -23.81
C THR A 215 8.24 18.30 -24.48
N ASN A 216 8.99 19.07 -25.25
CA ASN A 216 10.18 18.56 -25.93
C ASN A 216 11.26 18.18 -24.92
N LYS A 217 11.42 18.99 -23.87
CA LYS A 217 12.35 18.69 -22.79
C LYS A 217 11.90 17.50 -21.97
N ILE A 218 10.60 17.34 -21.71
CA ILE A 218 10.02 16.15 -21.08
C ILE A 218 10.38 14.90 -21.88
N ASP A 219 10.18 14.91 -23.20
CA ASP A 219 10.45 13.75 -24.04
C ASP A 219 11.94 13.38 -24.03
N SER A 220 12.82 14.39 -24.07
CA SER A 220 14.26 14.19 -23.92
C SER A 220 14.62 13.58 -22.55
N LEU A 221 14.01 14.07 -21.45
CA LEU A 221 14.26 13.51 -20.12
C LEU A 221 13.77 12.06 -19.99
N VAL A 222 12.63 11.73 -20.58
CA VAL A 222 12.11 10.34 -20.62
C VAL A 222 13.08 9.43 -21.38
N GLN A 223 13.60 9.88 -22.52
CA GLN A 223 14.61 9.13 -23.28
C GLN A 223 15.88 8.91 -22.46
N HIS A 224 16.42 9.95 -21.81
CA HIS A 224 17.61 9.84 -20.98
C HIS A 224 17.42 8.88 -19.81
N PHE A 225 16.26 8.91 -19.15
CA PHE A 225 15.91 7.94 -18.10
C PHE A 225 16.03 6.49 -18.60
N PHE A 226 15.45 6.18 -19.76
CA PHE A 226 15.51 4.82 -20.31
C PHE A 226 16.89 4.43 -20.83
N ILE A 227 17.66 5.37 -21.41
CA ILE A 227 19.04 5.12 -21.85
C ILE A 227 19.90 4.74 -20.64
N GLU A 228 19.83 5.52 -19.56
CA GLU A 228 20.60 5.28 -18.34
C GLU A 228 20.24 3.94 -17.70
N ARG A 229 18.93 3.67 -17.57
CA ARG A 229 18.41 2.39 -17.07
C ARG A 229 18.91 1.19 -17.86
N ASN A 230 18.83 1.24 -19.19
CA ASN A 230 19.23 0.14 -20.05
C ASN A 230 20.75 -0.10 -19.97
N ALA A 231 21.54 0.98 -19.96
CA ALA A 231 22.99 0.89 -19.79
C ALA A 231 23.37 0.24 -18.44
N ARG A 232 22.69 0.63 -17.35
CA ARG A 232 22.90 0.04 -16.01
C ARG A 232 22.55 -1.43 -15.96
N ARG A 233 21.40 -1.82 -16.53
CA ARG A 233 20.96 -3.23 -16.56
C ARG A 233 21.91 -4.09 -17.39
N LEU A 234 22.34 -3.60 -18.55
CA LEU A 234 23.34 -4.27 -19.38
C LEU A 234 24.65 -4.49 -18.62
N LYS A 235 25.19 -3.42 -18.01
CA LYS A 235 26.39 -3.51 -17.18
C LYS A 235 26.23 -4.47 -16.00
N THR A 236 25.05 -4.52 -15.38
CA THR A 236 24.77 -5.47 -14.29
C THR A 236 24.80 -6.90 -14.79
N LYS A 237 24.23 -7.17 -15.96
CA LYS A 237 24.28 -8.48 -16.59
C LYS A 237 25.71 -8.90 -16.91
N GLU A 238 26.54 -7.99 -17.40
CA GLU A 238 27.95 -8.27 -17.73
C GLU A 238 28.83 -8.48 -16.49
N VAL A 239 28.67 -7.64 -15.46
CA VAL A 239 29.56 -7.63 -14.28
C VAL A 239 29.11 -8.59 -13.18
N VAL A 240 27.80 -8.80 -13.04
CA VAL A 240 27.20 -9.56 -11.93
C VAL A 240 26.49 -10.82 -12.42
N ASN A 241 26.38 -11.03 -13.73
CA ASN A 241 25.67 -12.16 -14.34
C ASN A 241 24.23 -12.28 -13.84
N LEU A 242 23.56 -11.14 -13.69
CA LEU A 242 22.17 -11.06 -13.25
C LEU A 242 21.36 -10.17 -14.19
N ASP A 243 20.31 -10.74 -14.77
CA ASP A 243 19.32 -9.98 -15.52
C ASP A 243 18.30 -9.34 -14.57
N LEU A 244 18.22 -8.01 -14.61
CA LEU A 244 17.45 -7.22 -13.66
C LEU A 244 16.06 -6.84 -14.16
N GLU A 245 15.81 -6.90 -15.47
CA GLU A 245 14.65 -6.25 -16.08
C GLU A 245 13.35 -6.73 -15.44
N LEU A 246 13.16 -8.04 -15.37
CA LEU A 246 11.99 -8.66 -14.77
C LEU A 246 11.76 -8.20 -13.32
N TYR A 247 12.81 -8.26 -12.50
CA TYR A 247 12.70 -8.02 -11.06
C TYR A 247 12.50 -6.54 -10.73
N GLU A 248 13.21 -5.64 -11.40
CA GLU A 248 13.03 -4.20 -11.20
C GLU A 248 11.65 -3.75 -11.67
N LYS A 249 11.23 -4.14 -12.88
CA LYS A 249 9.88 -3.84 -13.39
C LYS A 249 8.80 -4.29 -12.43
N TYR A 250 8.94 -5.50 -11.88
CA TYR A 250 8.04 -6.01 -10.87
C TYR A 250 8.09 -5.15 -9.60
N TYR A 251 9.22 -5.10 -8.90
CA TYR A 251 9.31 -4.48 -7.57
C TYR A 251 9.03 -2.98 -7.59
N GLU A 252 9.47 -2.24 -8.61
CA GLU A 252 9.12 -0.83 -8.77
C GLU A 252 7.60 -0.64 -8.95
N THR A 253 6.93 -1.58 -9.63
CA THR A 253 5.47 -1.54 -9.81
C THR A 253 4.73 -1.82 -8.51
N ILE A 254 5.03 -2.94 -7.83
CA ILE A 254 4.34 -3.31 -6.57
C ILE A 254 4.58 -2.24 -5.49
N GLU A 255 5.84 -1.91 -5.21
CA GLU A 255 6.22 -1.03 -4.11
C GLU A 255 5.92 0.44 -4.42
N GLY A 256 6.20 0.87 -5.65
CA GLY A 256 5.98 2.25 -6.08
C GLY A 256 4.50 2.62 -6.11
N THR A 257 3.62 1.73 -6.57
CA THR A 257 2.18 2.04 -6.56
C THR A 257 1.54 1.94 -5.19
N ALA A 258 2.02 1.06 -4.30
CA ALA A 258 1.60 1.05 -2.91
C ALA A 258 2.01 2.35 -2.19
N ARG A 259 3.26 2.80 -2.39
CA ARG A 259 3.73 4.11 -1.90
C ARG A 259 2.95 5.28 -2.51
N TYR A 260 2.58 5.18 -3.78
CA TYR A 260 1.77 6.19 -4.46
C TYR A 260 0.37 6.30 -3.86
N THR A 261 -0.23 5.15 -3.54
CA THR A 261 -1.50 5.09 -2.82
C THR A 261 -1.37 5.68 -1.42
N GLU A 262 -0.32 5.32 -0.67
CA GLU A 262 -0.02 5.88 0.65
C GLU A 262 0.08 7.42 0.61
N TYR A 263 0.82 7.97 -0.35
CA TYR A 263 0.91 9.41 -0.54
C TYR A 263 -0.45 10.08 -0.80
N GLY A 264 -1.36 9.39 -1.50
CA GLY A 264 -2.74 9.83 -1.67
C GLY A 264 -3.48 10.03 -0.35
N PHE A 265 -3.18 9.22 0.68
CA PHE A 265 -3.76 9.37 2.02
C PHE A 265 -3.26 10.61 2.73
N TYR A 266 -2.00 10.98 2.58
CA TYR A 266 -1.49 12.19 3.24
C TYR A 266 -2.23 13.44 2.78
N LYS A 267 -2.57 13.50 1.49
CA LYS A 267 -3.45 14.54 0.95
C LYS A 267 -4.84 14.46 1.56
N THR A 268 -5.48 13.28 1.56
CA THR A 268 -6.80 13.11 2.19
C THR A 268 -6.80 13.53 3.67
N PHE A 269 -5.80 13.11 4.46
CA PHE A 269 -5.66 13.47 5.86
C PHE A 269 -5.45 14.96 6.08
N SER A 270 -4.74 15.64 5.17
CA SER A 270 -4.58 17.10 5.20
C SER A 270 -5.89 17.86 4.99
N GLU A 271 -6.89 17.21 4.38
CA GLU A 271 -8.22 17.76 4.10
C GLU A 271 -9.27 17.36 5.17
N MET A 272 -8.95 16.41 6.07
CA MET A 272 -9.88 15.94 7.10
C MET A 272 -10.01 16.92 8.29
N PRO A 273 -11.22 17.06 8.87
CA PRO A 273 -11.46 17.84 10.09
C PRO A 273 -10.54 17.46 11.28
N GLN A 274 -9.81 18.44 11.79
CA GLN A 274 -8.76 18.24 12.80
C GLN A 274 -9.26 18.11 14.25
N ASN A 275 -10.54 18.39 14.49
CA ASN A 275 -11.17 18.33 15.82
C ASN A 275 -12.29 17.28 15.88
N ALA A 276 -12.42 16.44 14.85
CA ALA A 276 -13.40 15.38 14.85
C ALA A 276 -12.90 14.18 15.66
N ALA A 277 -13.78 13.67 16.51
CA ALA A 277 -13.54 12.48 17.33
C ALA A 277 -13.77 11.21 16.51
N TYR A 278 -12.93 10.97 15.49
CA TYR A 278 -13.05 9.79 14.61
C TYR A 278 -12.78 8.48 15.36
N LEU A 279 -11.82 8.51 16.29
CA LEU A 279 -11.44 7.38 17.14
C LEU A 279 -11.31 7.87 18.59
N PRO A 280 -12.43 8.16 19.28
CA PRO A 280 -12.41 8.82 20.59
C PRO A 280 -11.74 8.01 21.70
N ASN A 281 -11.71 6.68 21.56
CA ASN A 281 -11.11 5.76 22.53
C ASN A 281 -9.65 5.42 22.19
N ASP A 282 -9.11 5.93 21.08
CA ASP A 282 -7.74 5.67 20.66
C ASP A 282 -6.81 6.77 21.14
N THR A 283 -6.04 6.48 22.19
CA THR A 283 -5.09 7.44 22.78
C THR A 283 -3.92 7.80 21.87
N TYR A 284 -3.66 7.01 20.82
CA TYR A 284 -2.61 7.30 19.84
C TYR A 284 -3.12 8.12 18.66
N PHE A 285 -4.43 8.28 18.51
CA PHE A 285 -5.01 9.07 17.43
C PHE A 285 -4.91 10.56 17.74
N GLN A 286 -4.39 11.35 16.79
CA GLN A 286 -4.13 12.78 16.98
C GLN A 286 -4.99 13.68 16.10
N SER A 287 -6.09 13.14 15.54
CA SER A 287 -7.01 13.86 14.65
C SER A 287 -6.30 14.57 13.50
N PHE A 288 -5.34 13.88 12.85
CA PHE A 288 -4.62 14.30 11.64
C PHE A 288 -3.73 15.54 11.78
N LYS A 289 -3.44 16.01 13.00
CA LYS A 289 -2.64 17.23 13.23
C LYS A 289 -1.31 17.25 12.48
N ASN A 290 -0.66 16.09 12.35
CA ASN A 290 0.63 15.94 11.66
C ASN A 290 0.55 16.09 10.13
N TYR A 291 -0.65 16.04 9.55
CA TYR A 291 -0.89 16.18 8.10
C TYR A 291 -1.43 17.56 7.71
N GLN A 292 -1.62 18.47 8.67
CA GLN A 292 -2.06 19.83 8.37
C GLN A 292 -1.04 20.53 7.47
N ASN A 293 -1.50 21.09 6.34
CA ASN A 293 -0.64 21.74 5.34
C ASN A 293 0.52 20.83 4.90
N TYR A 294 0.23 19.53 4.75
CA TYR A 294 1.21 18.54 4.31
C TYR A 294 1.92 18.98 3.02
N GLN A 295 3.24 18.82 2.99
CA GLN A 295 4.07 19.12 1.83
C GLN A 295 5.03 17.97 1.60
N ILE A 296 5.02 17.42 0.38
CA ILE A 296 5.82 16.24 0.02
C ILE A 296 7.33 16.44 0.24
N ASN A 297 7.85 17.67 0.15
CA ASN A 297 9.27 17.98 0.32
C ASN A 297 9.80 17.70 1.75
N LYS A 298 8.90 17.59 2.74
CA LYS A 298 9.26 17.19 4.12
C LYS A 298 9.54 15.69 4.22
N ASP A 299 8.90 14.89 3.37
CA ASP A 299 8.97 13.43 3.37
C ASP A 299 9.84 12.91 2.21
N LYS A 300 11.11 13.33 2.22
CA LYS A 300 12.11 12.92 1.22
C LYS A 300 12.24 11.40 1.09
N TRP A 301 11.93 10.66 2.15
CA TRP A 301 11.91 9.20 2.16
C TRP A 301 10.90 8.59 1.18
N LEU A 302 9.88 9.34 0.73
CA LEU A 302 8.95 8.88 -0.30
C LEU A 302 9.60 8.77 -1.68
N TYR A 303 10.53 9.67 -2.01
CA TYR A 303 10.94 9.92 -3.41
C TYR A 303 12.45 10.02 -3.65
N MET A 304 13.29 9.98 -2.60
CA MET A 304 14.74 10.02 -2.74
C MET A 304 15.34 8.63 -2.54
N THR A 305 16.07 8.13 -3.53
CA THR A 305 16.75 6.82 -3.54
C THR A 305 17.77 6.64 -2.42
N ASN A 306 18.32 7.72 -1.87
CA ASN A 306 19.23 7.67 -0.72
C ASN A 306 18.54 7.73 0.65
N LYS A 307 17.19 7.83 0.68
CA LYS A 307 16.38 7.86 1.91
C LYS A 307 15.46 6.65 2.07
N THR A 308 15.30 5.84 1.02
CA THR A 308 14.49 4.63 1.00
C THR A 308 15.10 3.62 0.02
N SER A 309 14.55 2.41 -0.11
CA SER A 309 14.94 1.52 -1.21
C SER A 309 14.60 2.18 -2.54
N TYR A 310 15.54 2.13 -3.49
CA TYR A 310 15.35 2.76 -4.79
C TYR A 310 14.12 2.23 -5.54
N LEU A 311 13.70 1.00 -5.27
CA LEU A 311 12.49 0.39 -5.83
C LEU A 311 11.23 1.19 -5.45
N TYR A 312 11.15 1.68 -4.21
CA TYR A 312 10.08 2.60 -3.80
C TYR A 312 10.18 3.93 -4.52
N ALA A 313 11.35 4.58 -4.46
CA ALA A 313 11.53 5.94 -4.96
C ALA A 313 11.28 6.04 -6.48
N ILE A 314 11.88 5.12 -7.24
CA ILE A 314 11.77 5.06 -8.70
C ILE A 314 10.32 4.72 -9.10
N GLY A 315 9.72 3.68 -8.53
CA GLY A 315 8.34 3.32 -8.82
C GLY A 315 7.34 4.42 -8.46
N PHE A 316 7.52 5.05 -7.30
CA PHE A 316 6.70 6.19 -6.85
C PHE A 316 6.82 7.39 -7.81
N ASN A 317 8.05 7.74 -8.22
CA ASN A 317 8.27 8.86 -9.10
C ASN A 317 7.83 8.57 -10.55
N MET A 318 7.90 7.32 -11.02
CA MET A 318 7.27 6.92 -12.30
C MET A 318 5.74 7.14 -12.24
N ALA A 319 5.07 6.72 -11.17
CA ALA A 319 3.63 6.94 -11.00
C ALA A 319 3.28 8.44 -10.98
N ARG A 320 4.06 9.26 -10.27
CA ARG A 320 3.91 10.74 -10.26
C ARG A 320 4.14 11.37 -11.64
N ALA A 321 5.18 10.94 -12.34
CA ALA A 321 5.49 11.42 -13.68
C ALA A 321 4.35 11.08 -14.65
N MET A 322 3.84 9.85 -14.62
CA MET A 322 2.71 9.44 -15.45
C MET A 322 1.44 10.24 -15.16
N ASP A 323 1.12 10.49 -13.89
CA ASP A 323 -0.01 11.35 -13.53
C ASP A 323 0.16 12.78 -14.04
N LYS A 324 1.35 13.36 -13.90
CA LYS A 324 1.67 14.68 -14.43
C LYS A 324 1.51 14.74 -15.96
N LEU A 325 1.79 13.64 -16.65
CA LEU A 325 1.70 13.52 -18.10
C LEU A 325 0.30 13.08 -18.58
N ASN A 326 -0.67 12.91 -17.67
CA ASN A 326 -2.02 12.41 -17.95
C ASN A 326 -2.05 11.02 -18.61
N ILE A 327 -1.06 10.16 -18.31
CA ILE A 327 -1.06 8.77 -18.76
C ILE A 327 -2.03 7.98 -17.87
N ASP A 328 -3.01 7.29 -18.47
CA ASP A 328 -4.02 6.53 -17.75
C ASP A 328 -3.53 5.16 -17.25
N PHE A 329 -2.44 5.15 -16.47
CA PHE A 329 -1.85 3.90 -15.97
C PHE A 329 -2.76 3.21 -14.94
N LYS A 330 -3.56 3.95 -14.16
CA LYS A 330 -4.35 3.39 -13.05
C LYS A 330 -5.49 2.48 -13.52
N ASN A 331 -6.03 2.70 -14.71
CA ASN A 331 -7.09 1.86 -15.27
C ASN A 331 -6.54 0.60 -15.96
N VAL A 332 -5.35 0.66 -16.55
CA VAL A 332 -4.75 -0.48 -17.28
C VAL A 332 -3.87 -1.37 -16.39
N LEU A 333 -3.16 -0.79 -15.41
CA LEU A 333 -2.26 -1.55 -14.54
C LEU A 333 -3.05 -2.60 -13.76
N PHE A 334 -2.53 -3.83 -13.68
CA PHE A 334 -3.18 -5.02 -13.10
C PHE A 334 -4.45 -5.52 -13.81
N ALA A 335 -5.07 -4.74 -14.71
CA ALA A 335 -6.15 -5.23 -15.56
C ALA A 335 -5.62 -6.18 -16.65
N ASN A 336 -4.45 -5.84 -17.20
CA ASN A 336 -3.72 -6.62 -18.20
C ASN A 336 -2.47 -7.25 -17.59
N GLU A 337 -2.11 -8.42 -18.10
CA GLU A 337 -1.56 -9.55 -17.32
C GLU A 337 -0.10 -9.44 -16.91
N THR A 338 0.64 -8.49 -17.47
CA THR A 338 2.08 -8.32 -17.25
C THR A 338 2.53 -6.87 -17.36
N LEU A 339 1.59 -5.93 -17.56
CA LEU A 339 1.92 -4.52 -17.73
C LEU A 339 2.48 -3.98 -16.42
N THR A 340 3.68 -3.44 -16.49
CA THR A 340 4.36 -2.77 -15.38
C THR A 340 4.30 -1.25 -15.56
N LEU A 341 4.66 -0.49 -14.52
CA LEU A 341 4.79 0.96 -14.65
C LEU A 341 5.76 1.33 -15.77
N GLU A 342 6.86 0.57 -15.90
CA GLU A 342 7.87 0.81 -16.93
C GLU A 342 7.32 0.61 -18.34
N ASP A 343 6.58 -0.48 -18.58
CA ASP A 343 6.02 -0.80 -19.90
C ASP A 343 5.02 0.27 -20.34
N ILE A 344 4.17 0.73 -19.42
CA ILE A 344 3.21 1.81 -19.69
C ILE A 344 3.96 3.12 -19.96
N PHE A 345 4.93 3.46 -19.11
CA PHE A 345 5.65 4.72 -19.24
C PHE A 345 6.48 4.81 -20.52
N LYS A 346 7.02 3.68 -20.98
CA LYS A 346 7.77 3.57 -22.26
C LYS A 346 6.87 3.72 -23.49
N SER A 347 5.58 3.39 -23.37
CA SER A 347 4.61 3.45 -24.47
C SER A 347 4.02 4.85 -24.73
N LYS A 348 4.44 5.86 -23.96
CA LYS A 348 4.02 7.27 -24.12
C LYS A 348 4.36 7.83 -25.50
#